data_AF-A0A0S2JZY3-F1
#
_entry.id   AF-A0A0S2JZY3-F1
#
_cell.length_a   1.000
_cell.length_b   1.000
_cell.length_c   1.000
_cell.angle_alpha   90.00
_cell.angle_beta   90.00
_cell.angle_gamma   90.00
#
_symmetry.space_group_name_H-M   'P 1'
#
loop_
_entity.id
_entity.type
_entity.pdbx_description
1 polymer ?
#
loop_
_entity_poly.entity_id
_entity_poly.type
_entity_poly.pdbx_seq_one_letter_code
_entity_poly.pdbx_strand_id
1 'polypeptide(L)'
;MSLINSIRPSLIQLPSPTGTGFGEEWSIKLQSGLTYHMVELETNLVNVETIKKITIDIGGVPVVSVTNKMLYVLDKAYKRYRKTGRFILPLSKFEYHTPEGI
;
A
#
# COMPACT_ATOMS: atom_id res chain seq x y z
N MET A 1 -6.61 23.45 -25.44
CA MET A 1 -7.29 23.29 -24.14
C MET A 1 -6.88 21.93 -23.60
N SER A 2 -5.94 21.90 -22.65
CA SER A 2 -5.36 20.66 -22.15
C SER A 2 -6.41 19.86 -21.39
N LEU A 3 -6.67 18.62 -21.83
CA LEU A 3 -7.44 17.64 -21.08
C LEU A 3 -6.60 17.21 -19.87
N ILE A 4 -6.59 18.05 -18.84
CA ILE A 4 -6.21 17.59 -17.51
C ILE A 4 -7.36 16.67 -17.11
N ASN A 5 -7.28 15.40 -17.50
CA ASN A 5 -8.15 14.36 -16.96
C ASN A 5 -8.10 14.54 -15.44
N SER A 6 -9.24 14.78 -14.81
CA SER A 6 -9.34 14.79 -13.36
C SER A 6 -9.04 13.36 -12.91
N ILE A 7 -7.76 13.04 -12.72
CA ILE A 7 -7.30 11.77 -12.15
C ILE A 7 -7.67 11.85 -10.68
N ARG A 8 -8.95 11.57 -10.40
CA ARG A 8 -9.43 11.33 -9.06
C ARG A 8 -9.15 9.85 -8.79
N PRO A 9 -8.26 9.51 -7.84
CA PRO A 9 -8.06 8.12 -7.46
C PRO A 9 -9.41 7.55 -7.02
N SER A 10 -9.83 6.44 -7.63
CA SER A 10 -10.98 5.68 -7.19
C SER A 10 -10.53 4.54 -6.27
N LEU A 11 -11.33 4.25 -5.24
CA LEU A 11 -11.14 3.07 -4.42
C LEU A 11 -11.67 1.86 -5.20
N ILE A 12 -10.82 0.83 -5.32
CA ILE A 12 -11.21 -0.45 -5.91
C ILE A 12 -11.00 -1.55 -4.87
N GLN A 13 -11.98 -2.45 -4.76
CA GLN A 13 -11.85 -3.63 -3.92
C GLN A 13 -10.93 -4.63 -4.63
N LEU A 14 -9.82 -5.00 -3.97
CA LEU A 14 -8.93 -6.03 -4.48
C LEU A 14 -9.55 -7.43 -4.31
N PRO A 15 -9.17 -8.39 -5.17
CA PRO A 15 -9.57 -9.78 -4.97
C PRO A 15 -9.07 -10.29 -3.62
N SER A 16 -9.78 -11.27 -3.06
CA SER A 16 -9.39 -11.89 -1.81
C SER A 16 -7.97 -12.45 -1.90
N PRO A 17 -7.14 -12.26 -0.86
CA PRO A 17 -5.82 -12.84 -0.82
C PRO A 17 -5.90 -14.37 -0.85
N THR A 18 -4.87 -14.96 -1.44
CA THR A 18 -4.64 -16.41 -1.41
C THR A 18 -3.66 -16.72 -0.28
N GLY A 19 -4.16 -17.41 0.74
CA GLY A 19 -3.44 -17.77 1.97
C GLY A 19 -4.41 -18.44 2.93
N THR A 20 -3.95 -19.38 3.76
CA THR A 20 -4.83 -20.23 4.58
C THR A 20 -4.60 -20.11 6.08
N GLY A 21 -3.41 -19.68 6.51
CA GLY A 21 -3.08 -19.64 7.93
C GLY A 21 -2.05 -18.59 8.37
N PHE A 22 -1.79 -18.59 9.67
CA PHE A 22 -0.73 -17.80 10.29
C PHE A 22 0.65 -18.36 9.92
N GLY A 23 1.61 -17.46 9.65
CA GLY A 23 2.96 -17.85 9.27
C GLY A 23 3.12 -18.19 7.79
N GLU A 24 2.03 -18.22 7.03
CA GLU A 24 2.05 -18.36 5.58
C GLU A 24 2.17 -17.01 4.88
N GLU A 25 2.62 -17.07 3.63
CA GLU A 25 2.59 -15.91 2.73
C GLU A 25 1.19 -15.75 2.14
N TRP A 26 0.68 -14.52 2.21
CA TRP A 26 -0.60 -14.17 1.63
C TRP A 26 -0.34 -13.33 0.39
N SER A 27 -0.83 -13.78 -0.77
CA SER A 27 -0.59 -13.10 -2.04
C SER A 27 -1.88 -12.58 -2.67
N ILE A 28 -1.82 -11.38 -3.24
CA ILE A 28 -2.91 -10.73 -3.97
C ILE A 28 -2.42 -10.41 -5.37
N LYS A 29 -3.14 -10.88 -6.40
CA LYS A 29 -2.85 -10.52 -7.79
C LYS A 29 -3.49 -9.18 -8.13
N LEU A 30 -2.66 -8.19 -8.43
CA LEU A 30 -3.11 -6.88 -8.90
C LEU A 30 -3.44 -6.94 -10.39
N GLN A 31 -4.49 -6.23 -10.80
CA GLN A 31 -4.90 -6.15 -12.20
C GLN A 31 -3.91 -5.25 -12.98
N SER A 32 -3.42 -5.74 -14.11
CA SER A 32 -2.57 -4.95 -15.00
C SER A 32 -3.36 -3.82 -15.67
N GLY A 33 -2.66 -2.73 -16.02
CA GLY A 33 -3.23 -1.59 -16.75
C GLY A 33 -3.82 -0.49 -15.85
N LEU A 34 -3.82 -0.68 -14.53
CA LEU A 34 -4.18 0.34 -13.55
C LEU A 34 -2.94 0.91 -12.87
N THR A 35 -3.00 2.20 -12.53
CA THR A 35 -1.99 2.84 -11.67
C THR A 35 -2.48 2.79 -10.23
N TYR A 36 -1.79 2.02 -9.40
CA TYR A 36 -2.09 1.95 -7.97
C TYR A 36 -1.33 3.04 -7.21
N HIS A 37 -2.06 3.98 -6.63
CA HIS A 37 -1.45 5.02 -5.79
C HIS A 37 -1.17 4.55 -4.36
N MET A 38 -1.94 3.58 -3.89
CA MET A 38 -1.91 3.05 -2.53
C MET A 38 -2.51 1.65 -2.52
N VAL A 39 -1.97 0.77 -1.69
CA VAL A 39 -2.59 -0.51 -1.35
C VAL A 39 -2.92 -0.49 0.13
N GLU A 40 -4.17 -0.82 0.46
CA GLU A 40 -4.66 -0.86 1.83
C GLU A 40 -5.08 -2.28 2.20
N LEU A 41 -4.59 -2.74 3.34
CA LEU A 41 -4.96 -4.00 3.94
C LEU A 41 -5.76 -3.72 5.22
N GLU A 42 -7.04 -4.08 5.18
CA GLU A 42 -7.90 -4.11 6.35
C GLU A 42 -7.95 -5.52 6.93
N THR A 43 -7.71 -5.64 8.23
CA THR A 43 -7.63 -6.90 8.95
C THR A 43 -8.03 -6.71 10.40
N ASN A 44 -8.30 -7.81 11.10
CA ASN A 44 -8.61 -7.81 12.54
C ASN A 44 -7.34 -7.98 13.41
N LEU A 45 -6.15 -7.98 12.81
CA LEU A 45 -4.89 -8.12 13.55
C LEU A 45 -4.69 -6.97 14.54
N VAL A 46 -4.52 -7.33 15.82
CA VAL A 46 -4.26 -6.39 16.91
C VAL A 46 -2.77 -6.04 17.00
N ASN A 47 -1.89 -7.03 16.77
CA ASN A 47 -0.43 -6.83 16.83
C ASN A 47 0.17 -6.60 15.44
N VAL A 48 0.77 -5.42 15.25
CA VAL A 48 1.44 -4.97 14.02
C VAL A 48 2.59 -5.90 13.62
N GLU A 49 3.34 -6.45 14.58
CA GLU A 49 4.51 -7.30 14.29
C GLU A 49 4.14 -8.68 13.72
N THR A 50 2.86 -9.03 13.69
CA THR A 50 2.36 -10.28 13.09
C THR A 50 2.65 -10.34 11.59
N ILE A 51 2.56 -9.20 10.89
CA ILE A 51 2.95 -9.10 9.48
C ILE A 51 4.45 -8.82 9.43
N LYS A 52 5.24 -9.84 9.08
CA LYS A 52 6.70 -9.73 9.07
C LYS A 52 7.21 -8.86 7.93
N LYS A 53 6.66 -9.06 6.72
CA LYS A 53 7.15 -8.45 5.48
C LYS A 53 6.01 -8.27 4.48
N ILE A 54 6.07 -7.19 3.73
CA ILE A 54 5.18 -6.89 2.60
C ILE A 54 6.07 -6.67 1.38
N THR A 55 5.76 -7.35 0.28
CA THR A 55 6.49 -7.26 -0.99
C THR A 55 5.55 -6.96 -2.14
N ILE A 56 6.07 -6.23 -3.12
CA ILE A 56 5.43 -6.11 -4.44
C ILE A 56 6.43 -6.61 -5.47
N ASP A 57 5.99 -7.59 -6.25
CA ASP A 57 6.74 -8.15 -7.35
C ASP A 57 6.11 -7.72 -8.69
N ILE A 58 6.95 -7.28 -9.62
CA ILE A 58 6.55 -6.96 -10.99
C ILE A 58 7.35 -7.87 -11.92
N GLY A 59 6.67 -8.78 -12.62
CA GLY A 59 7.33 -9.73 -13.52
C GLY A 59 8.28 -10.70 -12.82
N GLY A 60 8.03 -11.02 -11.55
CA GLY A 60 8.90 -11.89 -10.73
C GLY A 60 10.10 -11.19 -10.10
N VAL A 61 10.22 -9.87 -10.27
CA VAL A 61 11.27 -9.07 -9.63
C VAL A 61 10.67 -8.26 -8.47
N PRO A 62 11.20 -8.39 -7.24
CA PRO A 62 10.74 -7.59 -6.11
C PRO A 62 11.17 -6.13 -6.28
N VAL A 63 10.18 -5.26 -6.43
CA VAL A 63 10.39 -3.80 -6.58
C VAL A 63 10.22 -3.06 -5.26
N VAL A 64 9.38 -3.59 -4.36
CA VAL A 64 9.16 -3.03 -3.01
C VAL A 64 9.27 -4.16 -2.01
N SER A 65 10.02 -3.90 -0.93
CA SER A 65 10.14 -4.82 0.20
C SER A 65 10.23 -4.01 1.47
N VAL A 66 9.22 -4.10 2.34
CA VAL A 66 9.15 -3.35 3.58
C VAL A 66 8.63 -4.22 4.71
N THR A 67 9.13 -4.01 5.92
CA THR A 67 8.59 -4.66 7.12
C THR A 67 7.48 -3.81 7.70
N ASN A 68 6.50 -4.42 8.36
CA ASN A 68 5.38 -3.67 8.91
C ASN A 68 5.82 -2.69 10.02
N LYS A 69 6.89 -3.05 10.75
CA LYS A 69 7.53 -2.17 11.72
C LYS A 69 8.07 -0.90 11.07
N MET A 70 8.69 -1.02 9.89
CA MET A 70 9.17 0.14 9.14
C MET A 70 8.01 1.00 8.65
N LEU A 71 6.93 0.41 8.11
CA LEU A 71 5.73 1.16 7.73
C LEU A 71 5.16 1.95 8.90
N TYR A 72 5.03 1.32 10.07
CA TYR A 72 4.53 1.99 11.26
C TYR A 72 5.40 3.19 11.69
N VAL A 73 6.73 3.07 11.57
CA VAL A 73 7.66 4.17 11.84
C VAL A 73 7.52 5.29 10.81
N LEU A 74 7.40 4.95 9.52
CA LEU A 74 7.20 5.92 8.45
C LEU A 74 5.87 6.66 8.62
N ASP A 75 4.78 5.96 8.93
CA ASP A 75 3.48 6.59 9.17
C ASP A 75 3.51 7.54 10.39
N LYS A 76 4.28 7.19 11.42
CA LYS A 76 4.53 8.09 12.55
C LYS A 76 5.32 9.33 12.13
N ALA A 77 6.37 9.15 11.33
CA ALA A 77 7.23 10.24 10.87
C ALA A 77 6.48 11.22 9.96
N TYR A 78 5.70 10.69 9.01
CA TYR A 78 4.87 11.46 8.07
C TYR A 78 3.51 11.89 8.64
N LYS A 79 3.25 11.63 9.94
CA LYS A 79 1.99 11.96 10.64
C LYS A 79 0.73 11.45 9.90
N ARG A 80 0.83 10.27 9.29
CA ARG A 80 -0.28 9.65 8.56
C ARG A 80 -1.31 9.07 9.52
N TYR A 81 -2.55 8.95 9.05
CA TYR A 81 -3.64 8.36 9.82
C TYR A 81 -3.36 6.88 10.11
N ARG A 82 -3.48 6.48 11.38
CA ARG A 82 -3.22 5.11 11.84
C ARG A 82 -4.43 4.57 12.59
N LYS A 83 -4.81 3.33 12.29
CA LYS A 83 -5.89 2.60 12.95
C LYS A 83 -5.47 1.14 13.12
N THR A 84 -5.80 0.53 14.25
CA THR A 84 -5.54 -0.90 14.49
C THR A 84 -6.21 -1.73 13.40
N GLY A 85 -5.50 -2.71 12.84
CA GLY A 85 -6.00 -3.54 11.75
C GLY A 85 -5.98 -2.87 10.37
N ARG A 86 -5.44 -1.66 10.23
CA ARG A 86 -5.31 -0.97 8.94
C ARG A 86 -3.84 -0.77 8.60
N PHE A 87 -3.40 -1.36 7.50
CA PHE A 87 -2.03 -1.20 6.99
C PHE A 87 -2.06 -0.60 5.61
N ILE A 88 -1.31 0.47 5.41
CA ILE A 88 -1.26 1.21 4.16
C ILE A 88 0.14 1.11 3.59
N LEU A 89 0.24 0.67 2.35
CA LEU A 89 1.45 0.77 1.54
C LEU A 89 1.27 1.89 0.52
N PRO A 90 1.84 3.08 0.77
CA PRO A 90 1.74 4.20 -0.14
C PRO A 90 2.77 4.05 -1.27
N LEU A 91 2.28 4.03 -2.52
CA LEU A 91 3.11 3.97 -3.72
C LEU A 91 3.31 5.35 -4.34
N SER A 92 2.39 6.27 -4.07
CA SER A 92 2.47 7.69 -4.44
C SER A 92 2.71 8.57 -3.23
N LYS A 93 3.43 9.67 -3.44
CA LYS A 93 3.71 10.68 -2.40
C LYS A 93 2.94 11.96 -2.72
N PHE A 94 1.66 11.97 -2.38
CA PHE A 94 0.78 13.12 -2.61
C PHE A 94 1.20 14.38 -1.83
N GLU A 95 2.01 14.20 -0.78
CA GLU A 95 2.61 15.28 0.00
C GLU A 95 3.80 15.96 -0.69
N TYR A 96 4.24 15.44 -1.85
CA TYR A 96 5.38 16.00 -2.57
C TYR A 96 4.89 17.07 -3.53
N HIS A 97 5.55 18.22 -3.45
CA HIS A 97 5.32 19.35 -4.32
C HIS A 97 6.53 19.55 -5.23
N THR A 98 6.27 20.01 -6.43
CA THR A 98 7.27 20.60 -7.30
C THR A 98 7.96 21.79 -6.61
N PRO A 99 9.14 22.23 -7.07
CA PRO A 99 9.78 23.45 -6.55
C PRO A 99 8.87 24.69 -6.62
N GLU A 100 7.90 24.68 -7.53
CA GLU A 100 6.88 25.71 -7.73
C GLU A 100 5.74 25.62 -6.69
N GLY A 101 5.75 24.63 -5.80
CA GLY A 101 4.76 24.43 -4.75
C GLY A 101 3.47 23.73 -5.20
N ILE A 102 3.45 23.19 -6.43
CA ILE A 102 2.33 22.42 -6.98
C ILE A 102 2.56 20.94 -6.69
#